data_AF-A0A937D8Q2-F1
#
_entry.id   AF-A0A937D8Q2-F1
#
_cell.length_a   1.000
_cell.length_b   1.000
_cell.length_c   1.000
_cell.angle_alpha   90.00
_cell.angle_beta   90.00
_cell.angle_gamma   90.00
#
_symmetry.space_group_name_H-M   'P 1'
#
loop_
_entity.id
_entity.type
_entity.pdbx_description
1 polymer ?
#
loop_
_entity_poly.entity_id
_entity_poly.type
_entity_poly.pdbx_seq_one_letter_code
_entity_poly.pdbx_strand_id
1 'polypeptide(L)'
;MFKKYRILKWVAIVFVSLIVVIVSFGFWFKSLIPPRDINVKSTLVQELSYLSEDIVPTRGKILAVVTSTDVMGNTDKSTGYELSELARAYYTFEANGFEVDIASPKGGNPPVVIDDEDMGVYDFAFLNDSIAQYKASHTIKIEDVIAEDYKAIFFAGGKGAMFDFPNNKTIQTIVKNYYQNNKVIGAVCHGPAALVNVILDNGRPLLANKKVSGFTNKEELLLIADAKSIFPFLLQDKIVEQGANFNEGAMYLEKISHDKNLITGQNPWSTWKLAEHMVKQLGYTPKYRERTDEENAVQVLSAYKTNGKQKAKQMIETLLVKEKKPVNRVLIAKHGIIAAMKGEVGQFFNMIGLVSFAKNCEPKNKEI
;
A
#
# COMPACT_ATOMS: atom_id res chain seq x y z
N MET A 1 -13.82 25.99 -54.92
CA MET A 1 -14.38 24.76 -54.29
C MET A 1 -14.62 24.86 -52.77
N PHE A 2 -13.96 25.74 -52.00
CA PHE A 2 -14.08 25.79 -50.53
C PHE A 2 -15.24 26.62 -49.92
N LYS A 3 -16.05 27.34 -50.71
CA LYS A 3 -17.22 28.08 -50.17
C LYS A 3 -18.36 27.14 -49.72
N LYS A 4 -18.40 25.91 -50.22
CA LYS A 4 -19.50 24.95 -49.99
C LYS A 4 -19.43 24.21 -48.64
N TYR A 5 -18.29 24.29 -47.94
CA TYR A 5 -18.03 23.52 -46.70
C TYR A 5 -17.40 24.38 -45.58
N ARG A 6 -17.80 25.65 -45.47
CA ARG A 6 -17.22 26.60 -44.49
C ARG A 6 -17.29 26.07 -43.04
N ILE A 7 -18.40 25.41 -42.68
CA ILE A 7 -18.60 24.79 -41.37
C ILE A 7 -17.62 23.62 -41.18
N LEU A 8 -17.50 22.74 -42.17
CA LEU A 8 -16.58 21.59 -42.12
C LEU A 8 -15.12 22.03 -41.95
N LYS A 9 -14.71 23.13 -42.59
CA LYS A 9 -13.38 23.72 -42.42
C LYS A 9 -13.14 24.20 -40.98
N TRP A 10 -14.11 24.88 -40.37
CA TRP A 10 -13.99 25.34 -38.98
C TRP A 10 -13.99 24.18 -37.99
N VAL A 11 -14.83 23.16 -38.21
CA VAL A 11 -14.83 21.93 -37.40
C VAL A 11 -13.46 21.23 -37.51
N ALA A 12 -12.90 21.10 -38.71
CA ALA A 12 -11.58 20.50 -38.90
C ALA A 12 -10.46 21.31 -38.22
N ILE A 13 -10.50 22.65 -38.30
CA ILE A 13 -9.52 23.51 -37.62
C ILE A 13 -9.60 23.33 -36.10
N VAL A 14 -10.81 23.40 -35.52
CA VAL A 14 -11.01 23.22 -34.08
C VAL A 14 -10.53 21.85 -33.63
N PHE A 15 -10.84 20.81 -34.39
CA PHE A 15 -10.42 19.44 -34.08
C PHE A 15 -8.89 19.27 -34.15
N VAL A 16 -8.24 19.79 -35.19
CA VAL A 16 -6.77 19.77 -35.31
C VAL A 16 -6.11 20.58 -34.20
N SER A 17 -6.62 21.78 -33.90
CA SER A 17 -6.10 22.60 -32.79
C SER A 17 -6.26 21.88 -31.45
N LEU A 18 -7.38 21.20 -31.22
CA LEU A 18 -7.60 20.42 -30.01
C LEU A 18 -6.59 19.26 -29.89
N ILE A 19 -6.34 18.54 -30.99
CA ILE A 19 -5.32 17.48 -31.03
C ILE A 19 -3.95 18.05 -30.70
N VAL A 20 -3.56 19.17 -31.32
CA VAL A 20 -2.26 19.81 -31.05
C VAL A 20 -2.14 20.18 -29.57
N VAL A 21 -3.19 20.79 -28.98
CA VAL A 21 -3.20 21.13 -27.55
C VAL A 21 -3.07 19.89 -26.67
N ILE A 22 -3.78 18.81 -26.96
CA ILE A 22 -3.72 17.55 -26.21
C ILE A 22 -2.33 16.92 -26.30
N VAL A 23 -1.77 16.86 -27.51
CA VAL A 23 -0.44 16.27 -27.75
C VAL A 23 0.65 17.11 -27.07
N SER A 24 0.63 18.43 -27.24
CA SER A 24 1.56 19.34 -26.56
C SER A 24 1.45 19.24 -25.05
N PHE A 25 0.23 19.15 -24.51
CA PHE A 25 0.01 18.92 -23.08
C PHE A 25 0.60 17.57 -22.63
N GLY A 26 0.40 16.50 -23.41
CA GLY A 26 0.97 15.17 -23.12
C GLY A 26 2.50 15.19 -23.06
N PHE A 27 3.17 15.82 -24.03
CA PHE A 27 4.63 15.98 -24.01
C PHE A 27 5.11 16.82 -22.81
N TRP A 28 4.44 17.94 -22.53
CA TRP A 28 4.77 18.78 -21.38
C TRP A 28 4.57 18.03 -20.06
N PHE A 29 3.43 17.34 -19.89
CA PHE A 29 3.13 16.55 -18.69
C PHE A 29 4.15 15.43 -18.49
N LYS A 30 4.51 14.69 -19.55
CA LYS A 30 5.58 13.67 -19.49
C LYS A 30 6.91 14.25 -19.04
N SER A 31 7.23 15.49 -19.44
CA SER A 31 8.46 16.17 -19.00
C SER A 31 8.48 16.46 -17.49
N LEU A 32 7.32 16.46 -16.82
CA LEU A 32 7.21 16.66 -15.37
C LEU A 32 7.50 15.40 -14.56
N ILE A 33 7.64 14.25 -15.21
CA ILE A 33 7.87 12.95 -14.57
C ILE A 33 9.32 12.54 -14.83
N PRO A 34 10.11 12.20 -13.80
CA PRO A 34 11.45 11.66 -14.02
C PRO A 34 11.36 10.32 -14.80
N PRO A 35 12.38 9.98 -15.61
CA PRO A 35 12.47 8.64 -16.16
C PRO A 35 12.54 7.64 -15.01
N ARG A 36 11.98 6.45 -15.23
CA ARG A 36 12.06 5.38 -14.25
C ARG A 36 13.52 4.95 -14.10
N ASP A 37 14.03 4.98 -12.88
CA ASP A 37 15.33 4.38 -12.60
C ASP A 37 15.20 2.87 -12.75
N ILE A 38 16.02 2.27 -13.60
CA ILE A 38 16.00 0.82 -13.85
C ILE A 38 16.97 0.11 -12.90
N ASN A 39 17.96 0.83 -12.36
CA ASN A 39 19.00 0.26 -11.50
C ASN A 39 18.42 -0.26 -10.17
N VAL A 40 17.31 0.32 -9.71
CA VAL A 40 16.56 -0.16 -8.53
C VAL A 40 16.06 -1.59 -8.66
N LYS A 41 15.88 -2.11 -9.89
CA LYS A 41 15.44 -3.51 -10.10
C LYS A 41 16.48 -4.54 -9.68
N SER A 42 17.75 -4.17 -9.70
CA SER A 42 18.86 -5.03 -9.27
C SER A 42 19.30 -4.79 -7.82
N THR A 43 18.56 -4.00 -7.04
CA THR A 43 18.91 -3.73 -5.65
C THR A 43 19.02 -5.02 -4.85
N LEU A 44 20.10 -5.13 -4.07
CA LEU A 44 20.37 -6.27 -3.20
C LEU A 44 20.15 -5.89 -1.73
N VAL A 45 19.81 -6.88 -0.90
CA VAL A 45 19.56 -6.71 0.53
C VAL A 45 20.74 -6.05 1.26
N GLN A 46 21.96 -6.39 0.88
CA GLN A 46 23.18 -5.88 1.53
C GLN A 46 23.39 -4.38 1.28
N GLU A 47 22.80 -3.82 0.23
CA GLU A 47 22.85 -2.40 -0.11
C GLU A 47 21.90 -1.55 0.75
N LEU A 48 20.98 -2.20 1.46
CA LEU A 48 20.00 -1.53 2.33
C LEU A 48 20.58 -1.36 3.74
N SER A 49 21.09 -0.17 4.05
CA SER A 49 21.64 0.15 5.39
C SER A 49 20.67 -0.16 6.54
N TYR A 50 19.36 -0.05 6.29
CA TYR A 50 18.33 -0.43 7.26
C TYR A 50 18.43 -1.89 7.72
N LEU A 51 18.87 -2.79 6.85
CA LEU A 51 19.04 -4.21 7.12
C LEU A 51 20.50 -4.57 7.43
N SER A 52 21.49 -3.88 6.85
CA SER A 52 22.91 -4.27 6.92
C SER A 52 23.73 -3.59 8.02
N GLU A 53 23.32 -2.42 8.51
CA GLU A 53 24.03 -1.67 9.56
C GLU A 53 23.33 -1.80 10.92
N ASP A 54 24.00 -1.55 12.05
CA ASP A 54 23.41 -1.55 13.40
C ASP A 54 22.44 -2.73 13.67
N ILE A 55 22.94 -3.95 13.45
CA ILE A 55 22.14 -5.19 13.53
C ILE A 55 21.54 -5.37 14.93
N VAL A 56 20.23 -5.55 14.99
CA VAL A 56 19.48 -5.75 16.23
C VAL A 56 19.51 -7.25 16.60
N PRO A 57 19.83 -7.62 17.87
CA PRO A 57 19.77 -9.01 18.31
C PRO A 57 18.39 -9.64 18.13
N THR A 58 18.34 -10.96 17.94
CA THR A 58 17.07 -11.68 17.75
C THR A 58 16.11 -11.52 18.94
N ARG A 59 14.83 -11.27 18.63
CA ARG A 59 13.72 -11.03 19.56
C ARG A 59 12.59 -12.06 19.43
N GLY A 60 12.81 -13.10 18.64
CA GLY A 60 11.84 -14.15 18.33
C GLY A 60 11.24 -14.00 16.94
N LYS A 61 10.05 -14.59 16.74
CA LYS A 61 9.44 -14.74 15.42
C LYS A 61 8.14 -13.95 15.25
N ILE A 62 7.88 -13.50 14.03
CA ILE A 62 6.59 -12.98 13.58
C ILE A 62 6.08 -13.86 12.43
N LEU A 63 4.79 -14.19 12.46
CA LEU A 63 4.14 -14.91 11.39
C LEU A 63 3.50 -13.91 10.41
N ALA A 64 3.98 -13.85 9.18
CA ALA A 64 3.30 -13.16 8.10
C ALA A 64 2.35 -14.15 7.39
N VAL A 65 1.14 -13.71 7.06
CA VAL A 65 0.14 -14.54 6.39
C VAL A 65 -0.28 -13.87 5.08
N VAL A 66 -0.23 -14.65 3.99
CA VAL A 66 -0.64 -14.25 2.64
C VAL A 66 -1.76 -15.15 2.12
N THR A 67 -2.55 -14.65 1.16
CA THR A 67 -3.63 -15.43 0.52
C THR A 67 -3.08 -16.53 -0.38
N SER A 68 -3.84 -17.61 -0.55
CA SER A 68 -3.61 -18.68 -1.52
C SER A 68 -4.57 -18.60 -2.72
N THR A 69 -5.32 -17.49 -2.86
CA THR A 69 -6.32 -17.30 -3.93
C THR A 69 -5.72 -16.54 -5.11
N ASP A 70 -5.78 -17.13 -6.30
CA ASP A 70 -5.17 -16.66 -7.55
C ASP A 70 -6.16 -16.02 -8.51
N VAL A 71 -7.47 -16.17 -8.28
CA VAL A 71 -8.54 -15.67 -9.15
C VAL A 71 -9.64 -14.97 -8.34
N MET A 72 -10.15 -13.85 -8.85
CA MET A 72 -11.22 -13.10 -8.18
C MET A 72 -12.59 -13.71 -8.46
N GLY A 73 -13.13 -14.46 -7.49
CA GLY A 73 -14.47 -15.03 -7.55
C GLY A 73 -14.64 -15.98 -8.74
N ASN A 74 -15.74 -15.82 -9.49
CA ASN A 74 -15.99 -16.60 -10.71
C ASN A 74 -15.57 -15.85 -11.99
N THR A 75 -14.62 -14.91 -11.89
CA THR A 75 -14.10 -14.16 -13.05
C THR A 75 -12.80 -14.78 -13.57
N ASP A 76 -12.31 -14.32 -14.71
CA ASP A 76 -10.98 -14.71 -15.23
C ASP A 76 -9.86 -13.76 -14.77
N LYS A 77 -10.15 -12.82 -13.86
CA LYS A 77 -9.18 -11.82 -13.39
C LYS A 77 -8.30 -12.41 -12.30
N SER A 78 -6.99 -12.44 -12.54
CA SER A 78 -6.02 -12.91 -11.54
C SER A 78 -5.93 -11.99 -10.32
N THR A 79 -5.49 -12.57 -9.21
CA THR A 79 -5.22 -11.88 -7.95
C THR A 79 -4.16 -12.65 -7.15
N GLY A 80 -3.83 -12.15 -5.97
CA GLY A 80 -2.91 -12.76 -5.03
C GLY A 80 -2.73 -11.87 -3.81
N TYR A 81 -1.64 -12.07 -3.09
CA TYR A 81 -1.20 -11.10 -2.09
C TYR A 81 -0.45 -9.94 -2.75
N GLU A 82 -0.49 -8.78 -2.11
CA GLU A 82 0.24 -7.59 -2.57
C GLU A 82 1.72 -7.69 -2.16
N LEU A 83 2.65 -7.75 -3.13
CA LEU A 83 4.08 -7.95 -2.87
C LEU A 83 4.63 -6.88 -1.92
N SER A 84 4.34 -5.62 -2.21
CA SER A 84 4.86 -4.47 -1.46
C SER A 84 4.44 -4.49 0.00
N GLU A 85 3.23 -4.97 0.31
CA GLU A 85 2.73 -5.11 1.67
C GLU A 85 3.49 -6.19 2.46
N LEU A 86 3.80 -7.32 1.83
CA LEU A 86 4.62 -8.36 2.44
C LEU A 86 6.06 -7.89 2.61
N ALA A 87 6.69 -7.39 1.54
CA ALA A 87 8.11 -7.03 1.50
C ALA A 87 8.46 -5.96 2.54
N ARG A 88 7.69 -4.88 2.59
CA ARG A 88 7.92 -3.73 3.49
C ARG A 88 7.72 -4.13 4.96
N ALA A 89 6.71 -4.96 5.25
CA ALA A 89 6.49 -5.48 6.59
C ALA A 89 7.59 -6.47 7.01
N TYR A 90 7.97 -7.39 6.11
CA TYR A 90 9.04 -8.36 6.31
C TYR A 90 10.33 -7.68 6.72
N TYR A 91 10.80 -6.70 5.93
CA TYR A 91 12.03 -5.97 6.23
C TYR A 91 11.92 -5.05 7.44
N THR A 92 10.74 -4.50 7.75
CA THR A 92 10.54 -3.78 9.02
C THR A 92 10.75 -4.71 10.21
N PHE A 93 10.22 -5.94 10.17
CA PHE A 93 10.37 -6.90 11.26
C PHE A 93 11.81 -7.42 11.37
N GLU A 94 12.42 -7.80 10.24
CA GLU A 94 13.79 -8.31 10.19
C GLU A 94 14.80 -7.27 10.71
N ALA A 95 14.74 -6.04 10.21
CA ALA A 95 15.59 -4.94 10.68
C ALA A 95 15.45 -4.66 12.19
N ASN A 96 14.32 -5.07 12.78
CA ASN A 96 14.02 -4.92 14.21
C ASN A 96 14.31 -6.18 15.03
N GLY A 97 15.02 -7.16 14.48
CA GLY A 97 15.47 -8.37 15.17
C GLY A 97 14.43 -9.48 15.23
N PHE A 98 13.38 -9.44 14.40
CA PHE A 98 12.41 -10.54 14.33
C PHE A 98 12.65 -11.39 13.10
N GLU A 99 12.75 -12.71 13.29
CA GLU A 99 12.65 -13.62 12.16
C GLU A 99 11.19 -13.66 11.67
N VAL A 100 10.99 -13.65 10.36
CA VAL A 100 9.66 -13.72 9.75
C VAL A 100 9.48 -15.06 9.07
N ASP A 101 8.47 -15.82 9.47
CA ASP A 101 7.97 -16.97 8.70
C ASP A 101 6.73 -16.56 7.93
N ILE A 102 6.50 -17.19 6.78
CA ILE A 102 5.38 -16.87 5.90
C ILE A 102 4.47 -18.10 5.81
N ALA A 103 3.18 -17.89 6.10
CA ALA A 103 2.15 -18.90 5.97
C ALA A 103 1.06 -18.48 4.98
N SER A 104 0.33 -19.46 4.47
CA SER A 104 -0.87 -19.22 3.66
C SER A 104 -1.93 -20.28 3.94
N PRO A 105 -3.22 -20.04 3.63
CA PRO A 105 -4.28 -21.01 3.82
C PRO A 105 -3.98 -22.41 3.27
N LYS A 106 -3.35 -22.50 2.08
CA LYS A 106 -3.02 -23.77 1.42
C LYS A 106 -1.55 -24.20 1.58
N GLY A 107 -0.68 -23.33 2.09
CA GLY A 107 0.77 -23.55 2.05
C GLY A 107 1.32 -23.55 0.62
N GLY A 108 2.61 -23.87 0.46
CA GLY A 108 3.27 -23.95 -0.84
C GLY A 108 3.51 -22.56 -1.44
N ASN A 109 3.36 -22.43 -2.77
CA ASN A 109 3.66 -21.22 -3.53
C ASN A 109 2.38 -20.40 -3.81
N PRO A 110 2.07 -19.36 -3.02
CA PRO A 110 0.86 -18.58 -3.19
C PRO A 110 1.02 -17.56 -4.33
N PRO A 111 -0.08 -17.14 -4.96
CA PRO A 111 -0.06 -16.18 -6.04
C PRO A 111 0.27 -14.77 -5.54
N VAL A 112 1.09 -14.04 -6.30
CA VAL A 112 1.56 -12.69 -5.98
C VAL A 112 1.10 -11.68 -7.02
N VAL A 113 0.70 -10.49 -6.55
CA VAL A 113 0.48 -9.31 -7.38
C VAL A 113 1.70 -8.40 -7.26
N ILE A 114 2.29 -8.06 -8.40
CA ILE A 114 3.46 -7.19 -8.51
C ILE A 114 3.04 -5.93 -9.28
N ASP A 115 2.85 -4.82 -8.57
CA ASP A 115 2.66 -3.50 -9.17
C ASP A 115 4.01 -2.80 -9.32
N ASP A 116 4.74 -3.19 -10.37
CA ASP A 116 6.09 -2.71 -10.68
C ASP A 116 6.19 -1.16 -10.69
N GLU A 117 5.09 -0.44 -10.97
CA GLU A 117 5.08 1.02 -11.00
C GLU A 117 5.13 1.69 -9.61
N ASP A 118 4.69 0.99 -8.56
CA ASP A 118 4.65 1.47 -7.17
C ASP A 118 5.72 0.81 -6.28
N MET A 119 6.68 0.12 -6.91
CA MET A 119 7.80 -0.54 -6.23
C MET A 119 9.03 0.36 -6.11
N GLY A 120 9.66 0.32 -4.94
CA GLY A 120 10.94 0.97 -4.65
C GLY A 120 12.07 -0.03 -4.32
N VAL A 121 13.20 0.51 -3.83
CA VAL A 121 14.43 -0.26 -3.49
C VAL A 121 14.16 -1.50 -2.63
N TYR A 122 13.29 -1.38 -1.62
CA TYR A 122 12.98 -2.47 -0.70
C TYR A 122 12.14 -3.57 -1.36
N ASP A 123 11.23 -3.20 -2.26
CA ASP A 123 10.36 -4.18 -2.92
C ASP A 123 11.17 -5.00 -3.94
N PHE A 124 12.10 -4.37 -4.68
CA PHE A 124 13.01 -5.09 -5.57
C PHE A 124 14.06 -5.90 -4.81
N ALA A 125 14.61 -5.39 -3.71
CA ALA A 125 15.50 -6.16 -2.85
C ALA A 125 14.82 -7.45 -2.38
N PHE A 126 13.53 -7.39 -2.02
CA PHE A 126 12.75 -8.56 -1.64
C PHE A 126 12.61 -9.58 -2.77
N LEU A 127 12.45 -9.15 -4.01
CA LEU A 127 12.45 -10.06 -5.17
C LEU A 127 13.82 -10.70 -5.43
N ASN A 128 14.91 -10.02 -5.07
CA ASN A 128 16.28 -10.50 -5.24
C ASN A 128 16.82 -11.26 -4.01
N ASP A 129 16.07 -11.30 -2.92
CA ASP A 129 16.42 -11.98 -1.67
C ASP A 129 16.04 -13.45 -1.73
N SER A 130 17.02 -14.33 -1.91
CA SER A 130 16.79 -15.77 -2.03
C SER A 130 16.15 -16.40 -0.80
N ILE A 131 16.40 -15.87 0.41
CA ILE A 131 15.82 -16.39 1.65
C ILE A 131 14.36 -15.96 1.74
N ALA A 132 14.08 -14.67 1.53
CA ALA A 132 12.71 -14.16 1.56
C ALA A 132 11.85 -14.77 0.46
N GLN A 133 12.36 -14.90 -0.77
CA GLN A 133 11.68 -15.57 -1.87
C GLN A 133 11.44 -17.06 -1.60
N TYR A 134 12.39 -17.75 -0.98
CA TYR A 134 12.16 -19.14 -0.57
C TYR A 134 11.00 -19.25 0.41
N LYS A 135 10.99 -18.42 1.47
CA LYS A 135 9.89 -18.38 2.44
C LYS A 135 8.55 -18.01 1.79
N ALA A 136 8.55 -17.06 0.85
CA ALA A 136 7.33 -16.60 0.16
C ALA A 136 6.77 -17.64 -0.83
N SER A 137 7.64 -18.45 -1.46
CA SER A 137 7.24 -19.52 -2.39
C SER A 137 7.03 -20.88 -1.73
N HIS A 138 7.43 -21.05 -0.47
CA HIS A 138 7.29 -22.28 0.32
C HIS A 138 6.60 -21.98 1.65
N THR A 139 5.44 -21.32 1.56
CA THR A 139 4.68 -20.92 2.74
C THR A 139 4.23 -22.13 3.56
N ILE A 140 4.27 -21.97 4.88
CA ILE A 140 3.71 -22.94 5.82
C ILE A 140 2.20 -22.97 5.60
N LYS A 141 1.61 -24.16 5.51
CA LYS A 141 0.14 -24.26 5.50
C LYS A 141 -0.37 -23.79 6.86
N ILE A 142 -1.35 -22.87 6.88
CA ILE A 142 -1.79 -22.23 8.13
C ILE A 142 -2.27 -23.22 9.19
N GLU A 143 -2.77 -24.39 8.77
CA GLU A 143 -3.17 -25.50 9.65
C GLU A 143 -2.02 -26.16 10.39
N ASP A 144 -0.79 -26.06 9.88
CA ASP A 144 0.41 -26.68 10.45
C ASP A 144 1.20 -25.69 11.35
N VAL A 145 0.72 -24.45 11.46
CA VAL A 145 1.36 -23.40 12.26
C VAL A 145 1.13 -23.65 13.75
N ILE A 146 2.22 -23.68 14.53
CA ILE A 146 2.20 -23.63 15.99
C ILE A 146 2.21 -22.16 16.42
N ALA A 147 1.04 -21.62 16.72
CA ALA A 147 0.87 -20.18 16.95
C ALA A 147 1.56 -19.69 18.25
N GLU A 148 1.94 -20.58 19.15
CA GLU A 148 2.64 -20.25 20.38
C GLU A 148 4.05 -19.73 20.11
N ASP A 149 4.70 -20.19 19.03
CA ASP A 149 6.09 -19.88 18.66
C ASP A 149 6.29 -18.43 18.22
N TYR A 150 5.21 -17.74 17.83
CA TYR A 150 5.26 -16.39 17.29
C TYR A 150 4.83 -15.34 18.31
N LYS A 151 5.54 -14.19 18.32
CA LYS A 151 5.24 -13.04 19.16
C LYS A 151 4.09 -12.19 18.62
N ALA A 152 3.94 -12.16 17.30
CA ALA A 152 2.89 -11.43 16.59
C ALA A 152 2.48 -12.16 15.31
N ILE A 153 1.34 -11.75 14.76
CA ILE A 153 0.86 -12.17 13.45
C ILE A 153 0.57 -10.93 12.60
N PHE A 154 0.95 -10.97 11.33
CA PHE A 154 0.71 -9.93 10.33
C PHE A 154 -0.03 -10.52 9.13
N PHE A 155 -1.15 -9.93 8.74
CA PHE A 155 -1.88 -10.28 7.54
C PHE A 155 -1.60 -9.26 6.43
N ALA A 156 -0.88 -9.68 5.40
CA ALA A 156 -0.78 -8.92 4.16
C ALA A 156 -2.13 -8.91 3.45
N GLY A 157 -2.41 -7.85 2.70
CA GLY A 157 -3.58 -7.73 1.85
C GLY A 157 -3.35 -8.33 0.47
N GLY A 158 -3.82 -7.61 -0.55
CA GLY A 158 -4.11 -8.17 -1.86
C GLY A 158 -5.53 -8.76 -1.92
N LYS A 159 -6.19 -8.61 -3.07
CA LYS A 159 -7.62 -8.89 -3.22
C LYS A 159 -7.97 -10.37 -2.99
N GLY A 160 -7.00 -11.29 -3.12
CA GLY A 160 -7.20 -12.71 -2.85
C GLY A 160 -7.60 -12.99 -1.39
N ALA A 161 -7.12 -12.16 -0.44
CA ALA A 161 -7.43 -12.28 0.98
C ALA A 161 -8.94 -12.25 1.27
N MET A 162 -9.74 -11.60 0.42
CA MET A 162 -11.19 -11.52 0.57
C MET A 162 -11.89 -12.89 0.44
N PHE A 163 -11.26 -13.86 -0.22
CA PHE A 163 -11.88 -15.14 -0.58
C PHE A 163 -11.53 -16.26 0.39
N ASP A 164 -10.30 -16.30 0.91
CA ASP A 164 -9.82 -17.42 1.72
C ASP A 164 -9.49 -17.08 3.17
N PHE A 165 -9.37 -15.80 3.55
CA PHE A 165 -9.17 -15.44 4.96
C PHE A 165 -10.45 -15.50 5.80
N PRO A 166 -11.60 -14.92 5.37
CA PRO A 166 -12.74 -14.72 6.27
C PRO A 166 -13.31 -16.00 6.85
N ASN A 167 -13.28 -17.11 6.10
CA ASN A 167 -13.91 -18.37 6.50
C ASN A 167 -12.90 -19.43 6.97
N ASN A 168 -11.60 -19.13 6.95
CA ASN A 168 -10.58 -20.07 7.42
C ASN A 168 -10.64 -20.20 8.95
N LYS A 169 -10.95 -21.41 9.44
CA LYS A 169 -11.15 -21.68 10.87
C LYS A 169 -9.87 -21.61 11.69
N THR A 170 -8.74 -21.94 11.10
CA THR A 170 -7.45 -21.83 11.77
C THR A 170 -7.06 -20.37 11.95
N ILE A 171 -7.22 -19.53 10.91
CA ILE A 171 -7.03 -18.07 11.03
C ILE A 171 -7.94 -17.51 12.13
N GLN A 172 -9.25 -17.85 12.11
CA GLN A 172 -10.18 -17.38 13.14
C GLN A 172 -9.73 -17.78 14.55
N THR A 173 -9.24 -19.00 14.72
CA THR A 173 -8.77 -19.52 16.01
C THR A 173 -7.49 -18.82 16.49
N ILE A 174 -6.49 -18.66 15.61
CA ILE A 174 -5.25 -17.97 15.92
C ILE A 174 -5.53 -16.51 16.31
N VAL A 175 -6.32 -15.79 15.51
CA VAL A 175 -6.66 -14.39 15.78
C VAL A 175 -7.41 -14.25 17.10
N LYS A 176 -8.41 -15.11 17.36
CA LYS A 176 -9.14 -15.11 18.64
C LYS A 176 -8.18 -15.30 19.82
N ASN A 177 -7.35 -16.34 19.75
CA ASN A 177 -6.41 -16.67 20.82
C ASN A 177 -5.39 -15.56 21.03
N TYR A 178 -4.83 -14.99 19.97
CA TYR A 178 -3.87 -13.89 20.04
C TYR A 178 -4.48 -12.66 20.68
N TYR A 179 -5.68 -12.29 20.23
CA TYR A 179 -6.35 -11.11 20.77
C TYR A 179 -6.60 -11.26 22.27
N GLN A 180 -7.13 -12.40 22.72
CA GLN A 180 -7.44 -12.65 24.13
C GLN A 180 -6.20 -12.80 25.03
N ASN A 181 -5.06 -13.20 24.47
CA ASN A 181 -3.79 -13.33 25.17
C ASN A 181 -2.87 -12.11 24.99
N ASN A 182 -3.40 -10.96 24.56
CA ASN A 182 -2.66 -9.72 24.34
C ASN A 182 -1.46 -9.84 23.35
N LYS A 183 -1.45 -10.83 22.46
CA LYS A 183 -0.46 -10.92 21.37
C LYS A 183 -0.80 -9.94 20.25
N VAL A 184 0.22 -9.43 19.56
CA VAL A 184 0.06 -8.36 18.56
C VAL A 184 -0.50 -8.92 17.24
N ILE A 185 -1.51 -8.24 16.70
CA ILE A 185 -2.14 -8.57 15.42
C ILE A 185 -2.05 -7.35 14.50
N GLY A 186 -1.42 -7.52 13.35
CA GLY A 186 -1.34 -6.54 12.28
C GLY A 186 -2.14 -6.97 11.05
N ALA A 187 -2.83 -6.05 10.38
CA ALA A 187 -3.44 -6.34 9.08
C ALA A 187 -3.56 -5.10 8.20
N VAL A 188 -3.15 -5.16 6.93
CA VAL A 188 -3.16 -4.00 6.01
C VAL A 188 -4.01 -4.26 4.77
N CYS A 189 -4.61 -3.21 4.20
CA CYS A 189 -5.34 -3.26 2.94
C CYS A 189 -6.52 -4.24 3.00
N HIS A 190 -6.47 -5.36 2.28
CA HIS A 190 -7.47 -6.44 2.37
C HIS A 190 -7.19 -7.46 3.48
N GLY A 191 -6.02 -7.43 4.11
CA GLY A 191 -5.64 -8.30 5.23
C GLY A 191 -6.63 -8.30 6.40
N PRO A 192 -7.31 -7.18 6.75
CA PRO A 192 -8.40 -7.17 7.74
C PRO A 192 -9.57 -8.12 7.44
N ALA A 193 -9.68 -8.68 6.23
CA ALA A 193 -10.59 -9.79 5.92
C ALA A 193 -10.38 -11.01 6.84
N ALA A 194 -9.17 -11.21 7.38
CA ALA A 194 -8.89 -12.24 8.38
C ALA A 194 -9.62 -12.03 9.73
N LEU A 195 -10.11 -10.82 9.99
CA LEU A 195 -10.68 -10.42 11.28
C LEU A 195 -12.21 -10.46 11.30
N VAL A 196 -12.85 -10.40 10.13
CA VAL A 196 -14.28 -10.05 10.03
C VAL A 196 -15.24 -11.12 10.53
N ASN A 197 -14.83 -12.38 10.63
CA ASN A 197 -15.69 -13.47 11.15
C ASN A 197 -15.17 -14.06 12.46
N VAL A 198 -14.26 -13.36 13.15
CA VAL A 198 -13.72 -13.83 14.43
C VAL A 198 -14.70 -13.50 15.55
N ILE A 199 -15.16 -14.52 16.24
CA ILE A 199 -16.02 -14.42 17.43
C ILE A 199 -15.18 -14.78 18.67
N LEU A 200 -15.22 -13.92 19.68
CA LEU A 200 -14.51 -14.12 20.95
C LEU A 200 -15.23 -15.13 21.85
N ASP A 201 -14.56 -15.60 22.90
CA ASP A 201 -15.15 -16.59 23.83
C ASP A 201 -16.39 -16.05 24.58
N ASN A 202 -16.54 -14.73 24.67
CA ASN A 202 -17.73 -14.08 25.21
C ASN A 202 -18.90 -13.96 24.20
N GLY A 203 -18.78 -14.57 23.02
CA GLY A 203 -19.79 -14.58 21.96
C GLY A 203 -19.86 -13.30 21.12
N ARG A 204 -19.04 -12.28 21.40
CA ARG A 204 -19.05 -11.02 20.64
C ARG A 204 -18.09 -11.08 19.44
N PRO A 205 -18.41 -10.40 18.32
CA PRO A 205 -17.44 -10.18 17.25
C PRO A 205 -16.19 -9.47 17.77
N LEU A 206 -15.01 -9.89 17.29
CA LEU A 206 -13.73 -9.27 17.62
C LEU A 206 -13.74 -7.77 17.35
N LEU A 207 -14.33 -7.36 16.23
CA LEU A 207 -14.30 -5.98 15.75
C LEU A 207 -15.31 -5.06 16.45
N ALA A 208 -16.22 -5.59 17.27
CA ALA A 208 -17.27 -4.81 17.91
C ALA A 208 -16.69 -3.66 18.76
N ASN A 209 -17.12 -2.44 18.47
CA ASN A 209 -16.68 -1.16 19.05
C ASN A 209 -15.19 -0.81 18.86
N LYS A 210 -14.46 -1.55 18.02
CA LYS A 210 -13.04 -1.28 17.76
C LYS A 210 -12.85 -0.22 16.70
N LYS A 211 -11.79 0.56 16.81
CA LYS A 211 -11.35 1.45 15.74
C LYS A 211 -10.46 0.69 14.75
N VAL A 212 -10.94 0.49 13.53
CA VAL A 212 -10.28 -0.35 12.51
C VAL A 212 -10.20 0.39 11.18
N SER A 213 -9.11 0.22 10.45
CA SER A 213 -8.96 0.64 9.06
C SER A 213 -8.70 -0.58 8.16
N GLY A 214 -8.95 -0.42 6.87
CA GLY A 214 -8.72 -1.41 5.83
C GLY A 214 -9.02 -0.77 4.48
N PHE A 215 -8.88 -1.51 3.38
CA PHE A 215 -9.14 -0.96 2.05
C PHE A 215 -10.56 -0.44 1.96
N THR A 216 -10.71 0.79 1.48
CA THR A 216 -12.00 1.49 1.54
C THR A 216 -12.88 1.10 0.36
N ASN A 217 -14.20 1.20 0.53
CA ASN A 217 -15.14 1.03 -0.58
C ASN A 217 -14.86 2.01 -1.72
N LYS A 218 -14.38 3.23 -1.40
CA LYS A 218 -14.06 4.24 -2.42
C LYS A 218 -12.83 3.84 -3.23
N GLU A 219 -11.80 3.30 -2.60
CA GLU A 219 -10.62 2.76 -3.30
C GLU A 219 -11.00 1.53 -4.14
N GLU A 220 -11.83 0.63 -3.59
CA GLU A 220 -12.27 -0.57 -4.31
C GLU A 220 -13.07 -0.24 -5.57
N LEU A 221 -14.12 0.57 -5.42
CA LEU A 221 -15.03 0.89 -6.53
C LEU A 221 -14.40 1.80 -7.59
N LEU A 222 -13.29 2.48 -7.27
CA LEU A 222 -12.50 3.20 -8.25
C LEU A 222 -11.71 2.24 -9.16
N LEU A 223 -11.17 1.15 -8.60
CA LEU A 223 -10.38 0.17 -9.35
C LEU A 223 -11.24 -0.89 -10.03
N ILE A 224 -12.32 -1.31 -9.36
CA ILE A 224 -13.22 -2.38 -9.80
C ILE A 224 -14.66 -1.90 -9.59
N ALA A 225 -15.24 -1.27 -10.62
CA ALA A 225 -16.58 -0.70 -10.55
C ALA A 225 -17.67 -1.73 -10.19
N ASP A 226 -17.46 -3.00 -10.56
CA ASP A 226 -18.34 -4.14 -10.31
C ASP A 226 -17.91 -5.00 -9.10
N ALA A 227 -17.07 -4.47 -8.19
CA ALA A 227 -16.54 -5.22 -7.05
C ALA A 227 -17.62 -5.89 -6.20
N LYS A 228 -18.79 -5.25 -6.04
CA LYS A 228 -19.94 -5.79 -5.28
C LYS A 228 -20.48 -7.11 -5.83
N SER A 229 -20.31 -7.39 -7.12
CA SER A 229 -20.72 -8.65 -7.75
C SER A 229 -19.60 -9.69 -7.82
N ILE A 230 -18.34 -9.27 -7.67
CA ILE A 230 -17.17 -10.16 -7.76
C ILE A 230 -16.78 -10.68 -6.37
N PHE A 231 -16.76 -9.80 -5.37
CA PHE A 231 -16.30 -10.13 -4.02
C PHE A 231 -17.43 -10.70 -3.17
N PRO A 232 -17.10 -11.58 -2.20
CA PRO A 232 -18.10 -12.10 -1.27
C PRO A 232 -18.76 -11.00 -0.43
N PHE A 233 -18.05 -9.89 -0.21
CA PHE A 233 -18.53 -8.66 0.42
C PHE A 233 -17.54 -7.52 0.11
N LEU A 234 -17.93 -6.27 0.35
CA LEU A 234 -16.98 -5.16 0.42
C LEU A 234 -16.38 -5.08 1.83
N LEU A 235 -15.06 -4.96 1.93
CA LEU A 235 -14.36 -5.07 3.21
C LEU A 235 -14.82 -4.04 4.26
N GLN A 236 -14.89 -2.76 3.88
CA GLN A 236 -15.34 -1.69 4.77
C GLN A 236 -16.78 -1.95 5.24
N ASP A 237 -17.68 -2.35 4.35
CA ASP A 237 -19.07 -2.67 4.73
C ASP A 237 -19.11 -3.81 5.75
N LYS A 238 -18.34 -4.88 5.51
CA LYS A 238 -18.30 -6.03 6.43
C LYS A 238 -17.67 -5.68 7.78
N ILE A 239 -16.63 -4.85 7.81
CA ILE A 239 -16.04 -4.37 9.07
C ILE A 239 -17.07 -3.58 9.89
N VAL A 240 -17.85 -2.71 9.23
CA VAL A 240 -18.93 -1.94 9.89
C VAL A 240 -20.07 -2.84 10.36
N GLU A 241 -20.45 -3.85 9.57
CA GLU A 241 -21.46 -4.85 9.93
C GLU A 241 -21.09 -5.59 11.24
N GLN A 242 -19.79 -5.82 11.48
CA GLN A 242 -19.28 -6.42 12.73
C GLN A 242 -19.24 -5.45 13.92
N GLY A 243 -19.79 -4.25 13.78
CA GLY A 243 -19.89 -3.24 14.83
C GLY A 243 -18.63 -2.42 15.04
N ALA A 244 -17.70 -2.39 14.08
CA ALA A 244 -16.48 -1.61 14.19
C ALA A 244 -16.70 -0.13 13.84
N ASN A 245 -15.93 0.75 14.48
CA ASN A 245 -15.79 2.15 14.11
C ASN A 245 -14.75 2.26 12.98
N PHE A 246 -15.18 2.17 11.73
CA PHE A 246 -14.28 2.25 10.58
C PHE A 246 -13.62 3.63 10.48
N ASN A 247 -12.29 3.65 10.51
CA ASN A 247 -11.47 4.85 10.56
C ASN A 247 -10.88 5.15 9.19
N GLU A 248 -11.73 5.67 8.31
CA GLU A 248 -11.36 6.03 6.95
C GLU A 248 -10.33 7.18 6.91
N GLY A 249 -9.28 7.01 6.14
CA GLY A 249 -8.31 8.02 5.76
C GLY A 249 -8.57 8.54 4.34
N ALA A 250 -7.75 9.48 3.90
CA ALA A 250 -7.80 9.91 2.52
C ALA A 250 -7.37 8.76 1.59
N MET A 251 -8.10 8.59 0.49
CA MET A 251 -7.84 7.58 -0.54
C MET A 251 -6.38 7.57 -1.00
N TYR A 252 -5.77 6.38 -1.00
CA TYR A 252 -4.37 6.09 -1.31
C TYR A 252 -3.35 6.91 -0.50
N LEU A 253 -3.69 7.34 0.72
CA LEU A 253 -2.74 7.89 1.66
C LEU A 253 -2.61 6.98 2.88
N GLU A 254 -1.50 7.14 3.59
CA GLU A 254 -1.20 6.42 4.83
C GLU A 254 -2.30 6.65 5.87
N LYS A 255 -2.85 5.55 6.39
CA LYS A 255 -3.82 5.57 7.49
C LYS A 255 -3.71 4.29 8.29
N ILE A 256 -3.42 4.44 9.58
CA ILE A 256 -3.42 3.34 10.54
C ILE A 256 -4.49 3.54 11.63
N SER A 257 -4.96 2.43 12.18
CA SER A 257 -5.79 2.36 13.37
C SER A 257 -5.12 1.45 14.39
N HIS A 258 -5.16 1.83 15.65
CA HIS A 258 -4.54 1.11 16.74
C HIS A 258 -5.56 0.99 17.88
N ASP A 259 -5.97 -0.24 18.19
CA ASP A 259 -6.93 -0.58 19.26
C ASP A 259 -6.36 -1.74 20.08
N LYS A 260 -5.82 -1.43 21.26
CA LYS A 260 -5.11 -2.39 22.11
C LYS A 260 -3.99 -3.09 21.32
N ASN A 261 -4.02 -4.41 21.21
CA ASN A 261 -3.07 -5.23 20.48
C ASN A 261 -3.43 -5.43 19.00
N LEU A 262 -4.46 -4.77 18.49
CA LEU A 262 -4.87 -4.81 17.08
C LEU A 262 -4.42 -3.52 16.35
N ILE A 263 -3.54 -3.68 15.36
CA ILE A 263 -3.09 -2.59 14.48
C ILE A 263 -3.54 -2.90 13.05
N THR A 264 -4.25 -1.97 12.43
CA THR A 264 -4.73 -2.13 11.06
C THR A 264 -4.37 -0.95 10.17
N GLY A 265 -4.21 -1.19 8.87
CA GLY A 265 -3.73 -0.20 7.89
C GLY A 265 -4.63 -0.19 6.66
N GLN A 266 -4.87 0.99 6.10
CA GLN A 266 -5.88 1.15 5.04
C GLN A 266 -5.45 0.55 3.70
N ASN A 267 -4.19 0.70 3.30
CA ASN A 267 -3.72 0.44 1.93
C ASN A 267 -2.18 0.23 1.93
N PRO A 268 -1.53 -0.09 0.79
CA PRO A 268 -0.09 -0.35 0.75
C PRO A 268 0.78 0.76 1.34
N TRP A 269 0.35 2.02 1.22
CA TRP A 269 1.05 3.20 1.78
C TRP A 269 1.05 3.25 3.31
N SER A 270 0.29 2.37 3.96
CA SER A 270 0.20 2.28 5.42
C SER A 270 1.12 1.21 6.02
N THR A 271 1.72 0.35 5.19
CA THR A 271 2.43 -0.87 5.63
C THR A 271 3.62 -0.56 6.54
N TRP A 272 4.51 0.36 6.13
CA TRP A 272 5.69 0.71 6.90
C TRP A 272 5.33 1.13 8.33
N LYS A 273 4.45 2.13 8.45
CA LYS A 273 4.05 2.65 9.74
C LYS A 273 3.26 1.64 10.56
N LEU A 274 2.46 0.79 9.92
CA LEU A 274 1.77 -0.30 10.61
C LEU A 274 2.77 -1.28 11.23
N ALA A 275 3.77 -1.74 10.47
CA ALA A 275 4.78 -2.68 10.95
C ALA A 275 5.64 -2.06 12.06
N GLU A 276 6.02 -0.80 11.94
CA GLU A 276 6.70 -0.04 13.02
C GLU A 276 5.83 0.05 14.28
N HIS A 277 4.53 0.26 14.14
CA HIS A 277 3.60 0.27 15.27
C HIS A 277 3.44 -1.12 15.91
N MET A 278 3.54 -2.21 15.14
CA MET A 278 3.59 -3.56 15.70
C MET A 278 4.86 -3.77 16.53
N VAL A 279 6.03 -3.32 16.04
CA VAL A 279 7.29 -3.37 16.80
C VAL A 279 7.17 -2.59 18.12
N LYS A 280 6.54 -1.40 18.09
CA LYS A 280 6.22 -0.63 19.32
C LYS A 280 5.30 -1.42 20.26
N GLN A 281 4.26 -2.03 19.73
CA GLN A 281 3.30 -2.80 20.53
C GLN A 281 3.94 -4.05 21.15
N LEU A 282 5.00 -4.59 20.54
CA LEU A 282 5.83 -5.66 21.09
C LEU A 282 6.80 -5.18 22.20
N GLY A 283 6.81 -3.89 22.52
CA GLY A 283 7.62 -3.31 23.59
C GLY A 283 8.99 -2.78 23.16
N TYR A 284 9.22 -2.61 21.85
CA TYR A 284 10.51 -2.16 21.32
C TYR A 284 10.39 -0.81 20.60
N THR A 285 11.41 0.02 20.69
CA THR A 285 11.54 1.20 19.82
C THR A 285 11.92 0.73 18.41
N PRO A 286 11.15 1.07 17.36
CA PRO A 286 11.51 0.68 16.00
C PRO A 286 12.84 1.31 15.62
N LYS A 287 13.71 0.48 15.03
CA LYS A 287 14.95 0.91 14.40
C LYS A 287 14.63 2.00 13.39
N TYR A 288 15.40 3.08 13.47
CA TYR A 288 15.26 4.19 12.53
C TYR A 288 15.56 3.73 11.11
N ARG A 289 14.78 4.24 10.16
CA ARG A 289 15.06 4.18 8.73
C ARG A 289 14.79 5.56 8.14
N GLU A 290 15.55 5.91 7.12
CA GLU A 290 15.17 7.03 6.27
C GLU A 290 13.85 6.73 5.57
N ARG A 291 12.97 7.72 5.53
CA ARG A 291 11.70 7.60 4.80
C ARG A 291 11.98 7.57 3.31
N THR A 292 11.24 6.70 2.63
CA THR A 292 11.27 6.60 1.17
C THR A 292 10.74 7.89 0.52
N ASP A 293 11.08 8.09 -0.75
CA ASP A 293 10.55 9.19 -1.56
C ASP A 293 9.03 9.12 -1.72
N GLU A 294 8.47 7.91 -1.74
CA GLU A 294 7.04 7.61 -1.70
C GLU A 294 6.38 8.10 -0.41
N GLU A 295 6.92 7.76 0.76
CA GLU A 295 6.39 8.24 2.04
C GLU A 295 6.48 9.76 2.17
N ASN A 296 7.52 10.36 1.60
CA ASN A 296 7.65 11.82 1.53
C ASN A 296 6.59 12.43 0.60
N ALA A 297 6.28 11.79 -0.53
CA ALA A 297 5.18 12.20 -1.40
C ALA A 297 3.80 12.04 -0.73
N VAL A 298 3.58 10.95 0.01
CA VAL A 298 2.35 10.74 0.81
C VAL A 298 2.18 11.84 1.87
N GLN A 299 3.25 12.28 2.51
CA GLN A 299 3.20 13.43 3.43
C GLN A 299 2.83 14.73 2.72
N VAL A 300 3.41 15.00 1.55
CA VAL A 300 3.08 16.18 0.73
C VAL A 300 1.60 16.16 0.34
N LEU A 301 1.09 15.00 -0.08
CA LEU A 301 -0.32 14.82 -0.44
C LEU A 301 -1.24 14.98 0.77
N SER A 302 -0.83 14.48 1.94
CA SER A 302 -1.57 14.65 3.20
C SER A 302 -1.63 16.12 3.61
N ALA A 303 -0.52 16.85 3.50
CA ALA A 303 -0.45 18.29 3.74
C ALA A 303 -1.34 19.07 2.76
N TYR A 304 -1.38 18.66 1.48
CA TYR A 304 -2.29 19.25 0.50
C TYR A 304 -3.76 19.05 0.91
N LYS A 305 -4.14 17.83 1.28
CA LYS A 305 -5.54 17.51 1.65
C LYS A 305 -5.97 18.22 2.93
N THR A 306 -5.07 18.39 3.89
CA THR A 306 -5.39 18.93 5.22
C THR A 306 -5.27 20.46 5.27
N ASN A 307 -4.27 21.02 4.58
CA ASN A 307 -3.88 22.42 4.73
C ASN A 307 -3.78 23.18 3.39
N GLY A 308 -4.08 22.52 2.27
CA GLY A 308 -4.09 23.11 0.94
C GLY A 308 -2.72 23.21 0.26
N LYS A 309 -2.76 23.71 -0.97
CA LYS A 309 -1.63 23.75 -1.92
C LYS A 309 -0.39 24.47 -1.38
N GLN A 310 -0.56 25.57 -0.65
CA GLN A 310 0.58 26.35 -0.17
C GLN A 310 1.37 25.60 0.90
N LYS A 311 0.70 24.87 1.80
CA LYS A 311 1.39 24.04 2.78
C LYS A 311 2.12 22.87 2.14
N ALA A 312 1.50 22.24 1.14
CA ALA A 312 2.15 21.19 0.36
C ALA A 312 3.43 21.69 -0.35
N LYS A 313 3.40 22.90 -0.94
CA LYS A 313 4.60 23.52 -1.53
C LYS A 313 5.70 23.77 -0.50
N GLN A 314 5.35 24.31 0.67
CA GLN A 314 6.32 24.51 1.76
C GLN A 314 6.95 23.18 2.20
N MET A 315 6.16 22.10 2.23
CA MET A 315 6.66 20.77 2.56
C MET A 315 7.62 20.24 1.49
N ILE A 316 7.28 20.39 0.20
CA ILE A 316 8.16 20.04 -0.91
C ILE A 316 9.49 20.80 -0.82
N GLU A 317 9.44 22.11 -0.56
CA GLU A 317 10.64 22.93 -0.42
C GLU A 317 11.50 22.50 0.78
N THR A 318 10.89 22.24 1.93
CA THR A 318 11.61 21.71 3.10
C THR A 318 12.29 20.39 2.78
N LEU A 319 11.57 19.44 2.20
CA LEU A 319 12.11 18.11 1.90
C LEU A 319 13.24 18.19 0.85
N LEU A 320 12.99 18.77 -0.32
CA LEU A 320 13.94 18.76 -1.42
C LEU A 320 15.12 19.72 -1.22
N VAL A 321 14.89 20.91 -0.66
CA VAL A 321 15.92 21.96 -0.57
C VAL A 321 16.65 21.95 0.77
N LYS A 322 15.91 21.87 1.88
CA LYS A 322 16.51 21.98 3.22
C LYS A 322 17.05 20.64 3.73
N GLU A 323 16.23 19.60 3.62
CA GLU A 323 16.57 18.25 4.11
C GLU A 323 17.27 17.38 3.07
N LYS A 324 17.24 17.79 1.78
CA LYS A 324 17.78 17.03 0.64
C LYS A 324 17.19 15.61 0.54
N LYS A 325 15.92 15.45 0.92
CA LYS A 325 15.17 14.20 0.85
C LYS A 325 14.34 14.14 -0.43
N PRO A 326 14.37 13.02 -1.17
CA PRO A 326 13.62 12.88 -2.40
C PRO A 326 12.11 12.85 -2.14
N VAL A 327 11.34 13.25 -3.16
CA VAL A 327 9.87 13.22 -3.17
C VAL A 327 9.42 12.57 -4.46
N ASN A 328 8.67 11.47 -4.38
CA ASN A 328 8.20 10.75 -5.55
C ASN A 328 7.16 11.59 -6.33
N ARG A 329 7.61 12.24 -7.41
CA ARG A 329 6.75 13.06 -8.29
C ARG A 329 5.74 12.24 -9.07
N VAL A 330 6.03 10.97 -9.36
CA VAL A 330 5.13 10.06 -10.08
C VAL A 330 3.89 9.81 -9.25
N LEU A 331 4.05 9.53 -7.95
CA LEU A 331 2.94 9.33 -7.03
C LEU A 331 2.04 10.57 -6.93
N ILE A 332 2.62 11.77 -6.82
CA ILE A 332 1.82 13.02 -6.82
C ILE A 332 1.04 13.17 -8.13
N ALA A 333 1.64 12.82 -9.27
CA ALA A 333 0.98 12.85 -10.57
C ALA A 333 -0.14 11.81 -10.70
N LYS A 334 0.04 10.58 -10.17
CA LYS A 334 -1.00 9.54 -10.09
C LYS A 334 -2.23 10.05 -9.33
N HIS A 335 -2.04 10.77 -8.22
CA HIS A 335 -3.15 11.44 -7.52
C HIS A 335 -3.84 12.53 -8.36
N GLY A 336 -3.11 13.18 -9.26
CA GLY A 336 -3.70 14.05 -10.28
C GLY A 336 -4.62 13.26 -11.23
N ILE A 337 -4.14 12.15 -11.78
CA ILE A 337 -4.93 11.28 -12.67
C ILE A 337 -6.18 10.77 -11.96
N ILE A 338 -6.07 10.32 -10.70
CA ILE A 338 -7.22 9.91 -9.89
C ILE A 338 -8.23 11.06 -9.74
N ALA A 339 -7.78 12.29 -9.48
CA ALA A 339 -8.66 13.45 -9.44
C ALA A 339 -9.37 13.68 -10.79
N ALA A 340 -8.68 13.52 -11.91
CA ALA A 340 -9.28 13.64 -13.24
C ALA A 340 -10.33 12.55 -13.51
N MET A 341 -10.05 11.29 -13.16
CA MET A 341 -10.99 10.16 -13.27
C MET A 341 -12.28 10.41 -12.47
N LYS A 342 -12.17 11.13 -11.35
CA LYS A 342 -13.31 11.52 -10.50
C LYS A 342 -14.02 12.81 -10.95
N GLY A 343 -13.56 13.44 -12.03
CA GLY A 343 -14.09 14.74 -12.50
C GLY A 343 -13.66 15.95 -11.66
N GLU A 344 -12.68 15.80 -10.77
CA GLU A 344 -12.18 16.84 -9.87
C GLU A 344 -11.10 17.72 -10.56
N VAL A 345 -11.50 18.44 -11.62
CA VAL A 345 -10.58 19.20 -12.50
C VAL A 345 -9.67 20.17 -11.73
N GLY A 346 -10.20 20.87 -10.72
CA GLY A 346 -9.40 21.78 -9.89
C GLY A 346 -8.31 21.06 -9.08
N GLN A 347 -8.61 19.84 -8.60
CA GLN A 347 -7.61 19.03 -7.88
C GLN A 347 -6.55 18.49 -8.83
N PHE A 348 -6.93 18.07 -10.05
CA PHE A 348 -5.98 17.67 -11.09
C PHE A 348 -4.93 18.78 -11.31
N PHE A 349 -5.35 20.00 -11.65
CA PHE A 349 -4.41 21.10 -11.89
C PHE A 349 -3.59 21.49 -10.65
N ASN A 350 -4.14 21.30 -9.44
CA ASN A 350 -3.37 21.48 -8.23
C ASN A 350 -2.24 20.46 -8.08
N MET A 351 -2.52 19.17 -8.36
CA MET A 351 -1.50 18.12 -8.36
C MET A 351 -0.44 18.37 -9.41
N ILE A 352 -0.82 18.68 -10.66
CA ILE A 352 0.14 19.04 -11.72
C ILE A 352 1.02 20.22 -11.29
N GLY A 353 0.43 21.23 -10.64
CA GLY A 353 1.16 22.37 -10.10
C GLY A 353 2.13 22.01 -8.97
N LEU A 354 1.85 20.97 -8.17
CA LEU A 354 2.78 20.46 -7.17
C LEU A 354 3.91 19.66 -7.82
N VAL A 355 3.61 18.80 -8.80
CA VAL A 355 4.62 18.05 -9.57
C VAL A 355 5.60 19.01 -10.25
N SER A 356 5.08 20.04 -10.93
CA SER A 356 5.91 21.07 -11.56
C SER A 356 6.74 21.87 -10.55
N PHE A 357 6.19 22.16 -9.37
CA PHE A 357 6.92 22.85 -8.31
C PHE A 357 8.06 21.97 -7.77
N ALA A 358 7.79 20.71 -7.47
CA ALA A 358 8.80 19.75 -7.02
C ALA A 358 9.95 19.62 -8.03
N LYS A 359 9.65 19.49 -9.33
CA LYS A 359 10.67 19.45 -10.39
C LYS A 359 11.60 20.67 -10.35
N ASN A 360 11.06 21.85 -10.05
CA ASN A 360 11.84 23.09 -9.99
C ASN A 360 12.68 23.22 -8.70
N CYS A 361 12.29 22.53 -7.63
CA CYS A 361 13.03 22.49 -6.36
C CYS A 361 14.13 21.43 -6.35
N GLU A 362 14.04 20.41 -7.21
CA GLU A 362 15.10 19.41 -7.34
C GLU A 362 16.42 20.08 -7.74
N PRO A 363 17.56 19.65 -7.16
CA PRO A 363 18.86 20.13 -7.59
C PRO A 363 19.01 19.84 -9.09
N LYS A 364 19.28 20.88 -9.88
CA LYS A 364 19.65 20.70 -11.27
C LYS A 364 20.95 19.90 -11.26
N ASN A 365 20.90 18.64 -11.69
CA ASN A 365 22.12 17.89 -11.99
C ASN A 365 22.91 18.77 -12.98
N LYS A 366 24.06 19.28 -12.53
CA LYS A 366 25.10 19.69 -13.48
C LYS A 366 25.52 18.38 -14.12
N GLU A 367 25.07 18.14 -15.34
CA GLU A 367 25.68 17.14 -16.20
C GLU A 367 27.20 17.39 -16.16
N ILE A 368 27.95 16.39 -15.69
CA ILE A 368 29.42 16.33 -15.85
C ILE A 368 29.68 15.62 -17.17
#